data_AF-X1AVR9-F1
#
_entry.id   AF-X1AVR9-F1
#
_cell.length_a   1.000
_cell.length_b   1.000
_cell.length_c   1.000
_cell.angle_alpha   90.00
_cell.angle_beta   90.00
_cell.angle_gamma   90.00
#
_symmetry.space_group_name_H-M   'P 1'
#
loop_
_entity.id
_entity.type
_entity.pdbx_description
1 polymer ?
#
loop_
_entity_poly.entity_id
_entity_poly.type
_entity_poly.pdbx_seq_one_letter_code
_entity_poly.pdbx_strand_id
1 'polypeptide(L)'
;DSFYRELAKVTHWRGILEVAKRAKAKWNMHVEVVTNIIPTMNDDDQQLEGIANWVRDELGELTPWHVTRFYPHHHMRHLPPTPISTLEHAYDIGQKAGLKFIYAGNVPGHKSENTTCYSCGKLIVERFGYQTKVVGLEDSRCKFCGAELNFRTLGSKGGHYD
;
A
#
# COMPACT_ATOMS: atom_id res chain seq x y z
N ASP A 1 0.31 18.73 -11.34
CA ASP A 1 -1.10 18.66 -11.81
C ASP A 1 -1.22 18.23 -13.29
N SER A 2 -0.28 18.58 -14.17
CA SER A 2 -0.25 18.12 -15.58
C SER A 2 -0.04 16.61 -15.73
N PHE A 3 0.85 16.02 -14.94
CA PHE A 3 1.22 14.60 -15.02
C PHE A 3 0.03 13.62 -15.02
N TYR A 4 -0.83 13.65 -14.00
CA TYR A 4 -2.01 12.77 -13.92
C TYR A 4 -3.04 13.04 -15.01
N ARG A 5 -3.15 14.30 -15.47
CA ARG A 5 -4.05 14.66 -16.58
C ARG A 5 -3.55 14.12 -17.91
N GLU A 6 -2.25 14.13 -18.12
CA GLU A 6 -1.63 13.66 -19.37
C GLU A 6 -1.54 12.15 -19.43
N LEU A 7 -1.14 11.51 -18.32
CA LEU A 7 -0.94 10.07 -18.23
C LEU A 7 -2.25 9.31 -18.01
N ALA A 8 -3.05 9.70 -17.01
CA ALA A 8 -4.28 8.98 -16.63
C ALA A 8 -5.54 9.55 -17.28
N LYS A 9 -5.44 10.69 -17.99
CA LYS A 9 -6.60 11.41 -18.58
C LYS A 9 -7.67 11.79 -17.55
N VAL A 10 -7.27 11.95 -16.28
CA VAL A 10 -8.17 12.34 -15.17
C VAL A 10 -8.01 13.82 -14.87
N THR A 11 -9.05 14.61 -15.14
CA THR A 11 -9.05 16.07 -14.95
C THR A 11 -9.18 16.51 -13.49
N HIS A 12 -9.90 15.72 -12.69
CA HIS A 12 -10.22 16.01 -11.28
C HIS A 12 -9.72 14.92 -10.32
N TRP A 13 -8.43 14.57 -10.41
CA TRP A 13 -7.85 13.45 -9.65
C TRP A 13 -7.97 13.62 -8.13
N ARG A 14 -8.05 14.86 -7.62
CA ARG A 14 -8.28 15.13 -6.18
C ARG A 14 -9.60 14.52 -5.66
N GLY A 15 -10.62 14.38 -6.52
CA GLY A 15 -11.86 13.72 -6.14
C GLY A 15 -11.66 12.25 -5.73
N ILE A 16 -10.62 11.59 -6.24
CA ILE A 16 -10.26 10.21 -5.86
C ILE A 16 -9.80 10.16 -4.40
N LEU A 17 -8.99 11.14 -3.98
CA LEU A 17 -8.52 11.25 -2.60
C LEU A 17 -9.68 11.43 -1.62
N GLU A 18 -10.63 12.31 -1.95
CA GLU A 18 -11.82 12.54 -1.13
C GLU A 18 -12.72 11.31 -1.04
N VAL A 19 -12.87 10.57 -2.13
CA VAL A 19 -13.63 9.31 -2.13
C VAL A 19 -12.92 8.25 -1.28
N ALA A 20 -11.60 8.13 -1.35
CA ALA A 20 -10.84 7.18 -0.51
C ALA A 20 -11.00 7.48 0.99
N LYS A 21 -10.89 8.76 1.37
CA LYS A 21 -11.14 9.23 2.75
C LYS A 21 -12.56 8.90 3.19
N ARG A 22 -13.55 9.22 2.35
CA ARG A 22 -14.97 8.96 2.65
C ARG A 22 -15.27 7.46 2.74
N ALA A 23 -14.68 6.64 1.88
CA ALA A 23 -14.88 5.19 1.89
C ALA A 23 -14.46 4.58 3.23
N LYS A 24 -13.29 4.99 3.72
CA LYS A 24 -12.81 4.57 5.04
C LYS A 24 -13.64 5.13 6.18
N ALA A 25 -13.83 6.45 6.22
CA ALA A 25 -14.42 7.14 7.38
C ALA A 25 -15.94 6.97 7.49
N LYS A 26 -16.67 6.95 6.36
CA LYS A 26 -18.14 6.91 6.36
C LYS A 26 -18.69 5.49 6.24
N TRP A 27 -18.04 4.63 5.46
CA TRP A 27 -18.55 3.29 5.15
C TRP A 27 -17.74 2.16 5.79
N ASN A 28 -16.71 2.50 6.59
CA ASN A 28 -15.82 1.53 7.23
C ASN A 28 -15.23 0.52 6.23
N MET A 29 -15.00 0.96 4.99
CA MET A 29 -14.40 0.11 3.96
C MET A 29 -12.93 -0.13 4.27
N HIS A 30 -12.45 -1.31 3.90
CA HIS A 30 -11.02 -1.54 3.77
C HIS A 30 -10.50 -0.79 2.55
N VAL A 31 -9.49 0.04 2.76
CA VAL A 31 -8.86 0.83 1.71
C VAL A 31 -7.38 0.48 1.70
N GLU A 32 -6.86 0.24 0.51
CA GLU A 32 -5.44 0.07 0.24
C GLU A 32 -5.04 1.05 -0.86
N VAL A 33 -3.82 1.58 -0.78
CA VAL A 33 -3.29 2.52 -1.78
C VAL A 33 -2.19 1.83 -2.56
N VAL A 34 -2.24 1.95 -3.89
CA VAL A 34 -1.24 1.37 -4.78
C VAL A 34 -0.62 2.49 -5.61
N THR A 35 0.70 2.58 -5.58
CA THR A 35 1.50 3.50 -6.39
C THR A 35 2.38 2.70 -7.33
N ASN A 36 2.11 2.77 -8.62
CA ASN A 36 3.02 2.28 -9.63
C ASN A 36 4.13 3.32 -9.85
N ILE A 37 5.35 2.99 -9.41
CA ILE A 37 6.48 3.91 -9.45
C ILE A 37 7.10 3.85 -10.84
N ILE A 38 7.07 4.95 -11.58
CA ILE A 38 7.56 5.09 -12.94
C ILE A 38 8.81 5.98 -12.90
N PRO A 39 9.96 5.50 -13.42
CA PRO A 39 11.19 6.28 -13.43
C PRO A 39 11.03 7.65 -14.07
N THR A 40 11.68 8.67 -13.49
CA THR A 40 11.68 10.09 -13.92
C THR A 40 10.35 10.83 -13.78
N MET A 41 9.33 10.20 -13.22
CA MET A 41 7.96 10.71 -13.22
C MET A 41 7.38 10.89 -11.82
N ASN A 42 7.51 9.87 -10.97
CA ASN A 42 7.01 9.88 -9.59
C ASN A 42 7.89 9.07 -8.63
N ASP A 43 9.17 8.91 -8.98
CA ASP A 43 10.19 8.19 -8.22
C ASP A 43 11.11 9.11 -7.41
N ASP A 44 10.84 10.41 -7.38
CA ASP A 44 11.55 11.37 -6.54
C ASP A 44 11.02 11.40 -5.10
N ASP A 45 11.89 11.78 -4.16
CA ASP A 45 11.59 11.82 -2.73
C ASP A 45 10.38 12.69 -2.40
N GLN A 46 10.20 13.83 -3.07
CA GLN A 46 9.09 14.74 -2.79
C GLN A 46 7.74 14.08 -3.09
N GLN A 47 7.63 13.37 -4.22
CA GLN A 47 6.41 12.62 -4.56
C GLN A 47 6.19 11.46 -3.60
N LEU A 48 7.22 10.66 -3.31
CA LEU A 48 7.11 9.48 -2.46
C LEU A 48 6.77 9.85 -1.00
N GLU A 49 7.42 10.85 -0.44
CA GLU A 49 7.11 11.39 0.88
C GLU A 49 5.71 12.00 0.92
N GLY A 50 5.32 12.74 -0.12
CA GLY A 50 3.98 13.31 -0.23
C GLY A 50 2.88 12.25 -0.21
N ILE A 51 3.06 11.16 -0.95
CA ILE A 51 2.14 10.02 -0.97
C ILE A 51 2.13 9.33 0.40
N ALA A 52 3.28 8.97 0.95
CA ALA A 52 3.38 8.24 2.21
C ALA A 52 2.75 9.02 3.38
N ASN A 53 3.05 10.33 3.48
CA ASN A 53 2.47 11.20 4.48
C ASN A 53 0.95 11.32 4.29
N TRP A 54 0.47 11.51 3.05
CA TRP A 54 -0.97 11.58 2.79
C TRP A 54 -1.69 10.29 3.20
N VAL A 55 -1.16 9.12 2.86
CA VAL A 55 -1.76 7.83 3.28
C VAL A 55 -1.82 7.74 4.80
N ARG A 56 -0.73 8.08 5.49
CA ARG A 56 -0.69 8.06 6.96
C ARG A 56 -1.69 9.03 7.58
N ASP A 57 -1.68 10.28 7.13
CA ASP A 57 -2.42 11.37 7.76
C ASP A 57 -3.91 11.29 7.49
N GLU A 58 -4.31 10.91 6.27
CA GLU A 58 -5.71 10.94 5.83
C GLU A 58 -6.38 9.58 5.89
N LEU A 59 -5.62 8.49 5.77
CA LEU A 59 -6.16 7.13 5.83
C LEU A 59 -5.70 6.40 7.10
N GLY A 60 -4.64 6.83 7.80
CA GLY A 60 -4.16 6.22 9.05
C GLY A 60 -3.04 5.21 8.84
N GLU A 61 -2.16 5.09 9.85
CA GLU A 61 -0.89 4.33 9.79
C GLU A 61 -1.01 2.82 9.47
N LEU A 62 -2.18 2.21 9.71
CA LEU A 62 -2.45 0.80 9.41
C LEU A 62 -2.99 0.58 7.98
N THR A 63 -3.05 1.63 7.15
CA THR A 63 -3.47 1.53 5.75
C THR A 63 -2.33 0.95 4.91
N PRO A 64 -2.56 -0.18 4.21
CA PRO A 64 -1.55 -0.74 3.30
C PRO A 64 -1.19 0.22 2.18
N TRP A 65 0.11 0.44 2.00
CA TRP A 65 0.65 1.12 0.82
C TRP A 65 1.48 0.15 0.00
N HIS A 66 1.09 -0.05 -1.25
CA HIS A 66 1.81 -0.90 -2.20
C HIS A 66 2.59 -0.03 -3.16
N VAL A 67 3.90 -0.23 -3.22
CA VAL A 67 4.80 0.41 -4.19
C VAL A 67 5.15 -0.62 -5.25
N THR A 68 4.58 -0.49 -6.44
CA THR A 68 4.68 -1.53 -7.48
C THR A 68 5.70 -1.15 -8.54
N ARG A 69 6.46 -2.17 -8.97
CA ARG A 69 7.41 -2.04 -10.07
C ARG A 69 6.70 -1.78 -11.39
N PHE A 70 7.08 -0.72 -12.09
CA PHE A 70 6.69 -0.46 -13.47
C PHE A 70 7.54 -1.31 -14.43
N TYR A 71 6.89 -1.81 -15.48
CA TYR A 71 7.52 -2.46 -16.61
C TYR A 71 7.18 -1.70 -17.90
N PRO A 72 8.17 -1.37 -18.74
CA PRO A 72 7.97 -0.51 -19.89
C PRO A 72 7.24 -1.23 -21.03
N HIS A 73 6.00 -0.81 -21.27
CA HIS A 73 5.14 -1.32 -22.34
C HIS A 73 4.46 -0.18 -23.10
N HIS A 74 3.92 -0.50 -24.27
CA HIS A 74 3.12 0.40 -25.10
C HIS A 74 3.83 1.74 -25.41
N HIS A 75 3.22 2.88 -25.11
CA HIS A 75 3.78 4.21 -25.36
C HIS A 75 4.94 4.59 -24.43
N MET A 76 5.22 3.81 -23.38
CA MET A 76 6.25 4.10 -22.37
C MET A 76 7.48 3.17 -22.48
N ARG A 77 7.71 2.58 -23.66
CA ARG A 77 8.86 1.69 -23.93
C ARG A 77 10.23 2.38 -23.87
N HIS A 78 10.25 3.70 -23.84
CA HIS A 78 11.47 4.51 -23.78
C HIS A 78 12.02 4.67 -22.34
N LEU A 79 11.26 4.26 -21.32
CA LEU A 79 11.70 4.26 -19.92
C LEU A 79 12.22 2.88 -19.50
N PRO A 80 13.15 2.81 -18.54
CA PRO A 80 13.53 1.53 -17.95
C PRO A 80 12.42 0.99 -17.02
N PRO A 81 12.42 -0.31 -16.68
CA PRO A 81 11.65 -0.79 -15.54
C PRO A 81 12.15 -0.12 -14.26
N THR A 82 11.28 0.05 -13.27
CA THR A 82 11.69 0.64 -11.98
C THR A 82 12.79 -0.21 -11.36
N PRO A 83 13.92 0.37 -10.93
CA PRO A 83 14.90 -0.35 -10.14
C PRO A 83 14.28 -0.87 -8.84
N ILE A 84 14.69 -2.06 -8.39
CA ILE A 84 14.22 -2.61 -7.11
C ILE A 84 14.63 -1.69 -5.96
N SER A 85 15.83 -1.11 -6.02
CA SER A 85 16.32 -0.13 -5.04
C SER A 85 15.42 1.09 -4.89
N THR A 86 14.73 1.52 -5.95
CA THR A 86 13.75 2.61 -5.87
C THR A 86 12.51 2.19 -5.06
N LEU A 87 12.07 0.94 -5.18
CA LEU A 87 10.96 0.41 -4.37
C LEU A 87 11.37 0.23 -2.91
N GLU A 88 12.60 -0.24 -2.66
CA GLU A 88 13.18 -0.34 -1.31
C GLU A 88 13.29 1.05 -0.66
N HIS A 89 13.72 2.06 -1.42
CA HIS A 89 13.74 3.44 -0.95
C HIS A 89 12.34 3.99 -0.64
N ALA A 90 11.35 3.71 -1.50
CA ALA A 90 9.96 4.08 -1.23
C ALA A 90 9.40 3.35 0.01
N TYR A 91 9.80 2.10 0.22
CA TYR A 91 9.50 1.34 1.43
C TYR A 91 10.07 2.02 2.68
N ASP A 92 11.34 2.44 2.65
CA ASP A 92 11.98 3.16 3.74
C ASP A 92 11.30 4.52 4.03
N ILE A 93 10.89 5.24 2.99
CA ILE A 93 10.10 6.48 3.13
C ILE A 93 8.77 6.20 3.82
N GLY A 94 8.05 5.14 3.41
CA GLY A 94 6.80 4.74 4.05
C GLY A 94 6.98 4.38 5.52
N GLN A 95 8.05 3.66 5.85
CA GLN A 95 8.41 3.35 7.24
C GLN A 95 8.73 4.61 8.04
N LYS A 96 9.54 5.54 7.50
CA LYS A 96 9.88 6.82 8.14
C LYS A 96 8.65 7.69 8.36
N ALA A 97 7.70 7.68 7.43
CA ALA A 97 6.42 8.34 7.62
C ALA A 97 5.65 7.72 8.79
N GLY A 98 5.81 6.42 9.05
CA GLY A 98 5.17 5.71 10.15
C GLY A 98 4.09 4.73 9.71
N LEU A 99 3.96 4.48 8.40
CA LEU A 99 3.12 3.41 7.88
C LEU A 99 3.62 2.06 8.39
N LYS A 100 2.68 1.20 8.79
CA LYS A 100 3.00 -0.11 9.38
C LYS A 100 3.06 -1.22 8.34
N PHE A 101 2.42 -1.02 7.19
CA PHE A 101 2.29 -2.01 6.13
C PHE A 101 2.63 -1.40 4.78
N ILE A 102 3.86 -1.65 4.33
CA ILE A 102 4.34 -1.27 3.00
C ILE A 102 4.73 -2.53 2.25
N TYR A 103 4.36 -2.63 0.98
CA TYR A 103 4.60 -3.81 0.16
C TYR A 103 5.23 -3.38 -1.16
N ALA A 104 6.45 -3.86 -1.46
CA ALA A 104 6.99 -3.80 -2.81
C ALA A 104 6.34 -4.90 -3.66
N GLY A 105 5.58 -4.49 -4.68
CA GLY A 105 4.85 -5.39 -5.58
C GLY A 105 5.53 -5.54 -6.95
N ASN A 106 5.14 -6.58 -7.69
CA ASN A 106 5.73 -6.97 -8.97
C ASN A 106 7.24 -7.30 -8.89
N VAL A 107 7.68 -7.78 -7.73
CA VAL A 107 9.05 -8.26 -7.47
C VAL A 107 8.95 -9.66 -6.84
N PRO A 108 8.73 -10.72 -7.65
CA PRO A 108 8.47 -12.05 -7.13
C PRO A 108 9.52 -12.52 -6.12
N GLY A 109 9.08 -12.95 -4.93
CA GLY A 109 9.97 -13.45 -3.88
C GLY A 109 10.63 -12.35 -3.04
N HIS A 110 10.28 -11.08 -3.25
CA HIS A 110 10.75 -10.00 -2.40
C HIS A 110 10.17 -10.12 -0.98
N LYS A 111 10.99 -9.90 0.04
CA LYS A 111 10.59 -10.11 1.45
C LYS A 111 9.40 -9.26 1.87
N SER A 112 9.23 -8.09 1.26
CA SER A 112 8.10 -7.20 1.53
C SER A 112 6.76 -7.67 0.95
N GLU A 113 6.69 -8.80 0.23
CA GLU A 113 5.40 -9.39 -0.17
C GLU A 113 4.68 -10.02 1.03
N ASN A 114 5.46 -10.41 2.05
CA ASN A 114 4.95 -10.96 3.29
C ASN A 114 4.39 -9.88 4.22
N THR A 115 3.39 -10.23 5.02
CA THR A 115 2.96 -9.37 6.14
C THR A 115 3.65 -9.83 7.42
N THR A 116 4.46 -8.97 8.01
CA THR A 116 5.01 -9.12 9.36
C THR A 116 4.25 -8.23 10.34
N CYS A 117 4.15 -8.66 11.60
CA CYS A 117 3.56 -7.82 12.64
C CYS A 117 4.48 -6.65 12.96
N TYR A 118 4.00 -5.42 12.80
CA TYR A 118 4.78 -4.21 13.11
C TYR A 118 5.20 -4.11 14.59
N SER A 119 4.53 -4.83 15.49
CA SER A 119 4.79 -4.78 16.93
C SER A 119 5.80 -5.83 17.39
N CYS A 120 5.71 -7.08 16.93
CA CYS A 120 6.59 -8.17 17.39
C CYS A 120 7.46 -8.81 16.30
N GLY A 121 7.39 -8.33 15.06
CA GLY A 121 8.22 -8.79 13.94
C GLY A 121 7.88 -10.18 13.39
N LYS A 122 6.96 -10.93 14.01
CA LYS A 122 6.60 -12.28 13.56
C LYS A 122 5.84 -12.26 12.22
N LEU A 123 6.08 -13.27 11.40
CA LEU A 123 5.36 -13.49 10.14
C LEU A 123 3.87 -13.78 10.40
N ILE A 124 2.99 -13.07 9.71
CA ILE A 124 1.53 -13.17 9.86
C ILE A 124 0.90 -13.78 8.62
N VAL A 125 1.32 -13.31 7.45
CA VAL A 125 0.91 -13.84 6.16
C VAL A 125 2.14 -14.02 5.29
N GLU A 126 2.34 -15.25 4.85
CA GLU A 126 3.35 -15.61 3.86
C GLU A 126 2.75 -15.51 2.45
N ARG A 127 3.47 -14.88 1.54
CA ARG A 127 3.08 -14.73 0.13
C ARG A 127 4.24 -15.10 -0.78
N PHE A 128 3.89 -15.76 -1.88
CA PHE A 128 4.80 -16.02 -2.99
C PHE A 128 4.00 -15.96 -4.30
N GLY A 129 4.13 -14.86 -5.04
CA GLY A 129 3.28 -14.58 -6.19
C GLY A 129 1.80 -14.59 -5.79
N TYR A 130 1.00 -15.47 -6.41
CA TYR A 130 -0.44 -15.60 -6.10
C TYR A 130 -0.75 -16.54 -4.93
N GLN A 131 0.25 -17.22 -4.38
CA GLN A 131 0.06 -18.12 -3.24
C GLN A 131 0.08 -17.32 -1.94
N THR A 132 -0.93 -17.51 -1.10
CA THR A 132 -1.05 -16.85 0.20
C THR A 132 -1.31 -17.88 1.29
N LYS A 133 -0.57 -17.78 2.39
CA LYS A 133 -0.74 -18.62 3.58
C LYS A 133 -0.81 -17.75 4.82
N VAL A 134 -1.97 -17.76 5.48
CA VAL A 134 -2.14 -17.09 6.78
C VAL A 134 -1.55 -17.99 7.85
N VAL A 135 -0.55 -17.47 8.58
CA VAL A 135 0.20 -18.23 9.59
C VAL A 135 0.08 -17.66 10.99
N GLY A 136 -0.29 -16.39 11.14
CA GLY A 136 -0.13 -15.64 12.39
C GLY A 136 -1.32 -14.78 12.83
N LEU A 137 -2.51 -15.02 12.30
CA LEU A 137 -3.67 -14.15 12.49
C LEU A 137 -4.73 -14.79 13.41
N GLU A 138 -5.30 -13.99 14.31
CA GLU A 138 -6.52 -14.27 15.06
C GLU A 138 -7.47 -13.08 14.85
N ASP A 139 -8.53 -13.30 14.08
CA ASP A 139 -9.38 -12.23 13.51
C ASP A 139 -8.57 -11.13 12.80
N SER A 140 -8.55 -9.91 13.33
CA SER A 140 -7.79 -8.79 12.80
C SER A 140 -6.43 -8.61 13.49
N ARG A 141 -6.09 -9.46 14.46
CA ARG A 141 -4.96 -9.28 15.38
C ARG A 141 -3.85 -10.28 15.14
N CYS A 142 -2.64 -9.89 15.57
CA CYS A 142 -1.51 -10.78 15.66
C CYS A 142 -1.76 -11.85 16.72
N LYS A 143 -1.76 -13.13 16.33
CA LYS A 143 -1.95 -14.26 17.27
C LYS A 143 -0.85 -14.39 18.31
N PHE A 144 0.26 -13.67 18.14
CA PHE A 144 1.45 -13.79 18.99
C PHE A 144 1.63 -12.66 20.00
N CYS A 145 1.09 -11.47 19.73
CA CYS A 145 1.20 -10.31 20.64
C CYS A 145 -0.09 -9.50 20.79
N GLY A 146 -1.17 -9.87 20.11
CA GLY A 146 -2.48 -9.22 20.21
C GLY A 146 -2.61 -7.86 19.51
N ALA A 147 -1.54 -7.36 18.88
CA ALA A 147 -1.56 -6.10 18.12
C ALA A 147 -2.62 -6.15 17.01
N GLU A 148 -3.40 -5.07 16.88
CA GLU A 148 -4.36 -4.90 15.78
C GLU A 148 -3.62 -4.69 14.47
N LEU A 149 -3.91 -5.50 13.45
CA LEU A 149 -3.21 -5.52 12.16
C LEU A 149 -4.09 -5.04 11.00
N ASN A 150 -5.31 -4.59 11.28
CA ASN A 150 -6.26 -4.03 10.30
C ASN A 150 -6.63 -5.01 9.17
N PHE A 151 -6.67 -6.31 9.47
CA PHE A 151 -7.19 -7.31 8.55
C PHE A 151 -8.72 -7.36 8.57
N ARG A 152 -9.35 -7.50 7.41
CA ARG A 152 -10.78 -7.84 7.30
C ARG A 152 -10.92 -9.34 7.12
N THR A 153 -11.42 -10.02 8.14
CA THR A 153 -11.76 -11.44 8.09
C THR A 153 -13.27 -11.62 8.00
N LEU A 154 -13.72 -12.71 7.37
CA LEU A 154 -15.15 -13.04 7.25
C LEU A 154 -15.84 -13.29 8.61
N GLY A 155 -15.08 -13.33 9.72
CA GLY A 155 -15.57 -13.48 11.09
C GLY A 155 -15.82 -12.18 11.85
N SER A 156 -15.42 -11.00 11.32
CA SER A 156 -15.74 -9.72 11.95
C SER A 156 -17.24 -9.47 11.79
N LYS A 157 -18.04 -9.85 12.80
CA LYS A 157 -19.46 -9.50 12.87
C LYS A 157 -19.59 -7.98 12.68
N GLY A 158 -20.05 -7.60 11.49
CA GLY A 158 -20.45 -6.23 11.21
C GLY A 158 -21.48 -5.82 12.25
N GLY A 159 -21.27 -4.64 12.84
CA GLY A 159 -22.22 -4.06 13.78
C GLY A 159 -23.62 -4.07 13.19
N HIS A 160 -24.58 -4.42 14.05
CA HIS A 160 -25.99 -4.13 13.84
C HIS A 160 -26.10 -2.64 13.52
N TYR A 161 -26.47 -2.33 12.28
CA TYR A 161 -27.09 -1.05 11.96
C TYR A 161 -28.58 -1.26 12.15
N ASP A 162 -29.09 -0.77 13.28
CA ASP A 162 -30.51 -0.43 13.44
C ASP A 162 -30.84 0.80 12.58
#